data_AF-A0A125PKE0-F1
#
_entry.id   AF-A0A125PKE0-F1
#
_cell.length_a   1.000
_cell.length_b   1.000
_cell.length_c   1.000
_cell.angle_alpha   90.00
_cell.angle_beta   90.00
_cell.angle_gamma   90.00
#
_symmetry.space_group_name_H-M   'P 1'
#
loop_
_entity.id
_entity.type
_entity.pdbx_description
1 polymer ?
#
loop_
_entity_poly.entity_id
_entity_poly.type
_entity_poly.pdbx_seq_one_letter_code
_entity_poly.pdbx_strand_id
1 'polypeptide(L)'
;MQLIIICVLKKPQLIIQYKLGGLLSIKYHNSPYVMINDVYSNCFKEWEFKMKPRNYWTRAMALEVLKWAIEEKEKLTNEEF
;
A
#
# COMPACT_ATOMS: atom_id res chain seq x y z
N MET A 1 8.86 -12.90 9.43
CA MET A 1 7.70 -12.03 9.08
C MET A 1 8.11 -10.58 8.75
N GLN A 2 9.03 -9.93 9.49
CA GLN A 2 9.50 -8.56 9.16
C GLN A 2 10.27 -8.40 7.82
N LEU A 3 10.88 -9.46 7.27
CA LEU A 3 11.73 -9.36 6.07
C LEU A 3 10.95 -9.15 4.75
N ILE A 4 9.72 -9.68 4.63
CA ILE A 4 8.96 -9.57 3.37
C ILE A 4 8.49 -8.12 3.13
N ILE A 5 8.10 -7.43 4.20
CA ILE A 5 7.64 -6.03 4.15
C ILE A 5 8.75 -5.09 3.70
N ILE A 6 9.99 -5.31 4.17
CA ILE A 6 11.15 -4.53 3.72
C ILE A 6 11.48 -4.82 2.24
N CYS A 7 11.38 -6.08 1.80
CA CYS A 7 11.68 -6.45 0.41
C CYS A 7 10.68 -5.86 -0.60
N VAL A 8 9.39 -5.78 -0.26
CA VAL A 8 8.35 -5.25 -1.15
C VAL A 8 8.31 -3.72 -1.15
N LEU A 9 8.51 -3.06 -0.01
CA LEU A 9 8.43 -1.59 0.10
C LEU A 9 9.76 -0.86 -0.14
N LYS A 10 10.93 -1.48 0.12
CA LYS A 10 12.25 -0.85 -0.12
C LYS A 10 12.88 -1.15 -1.48
N LYS A 11 12.27 -1.99 -2.34
CA LYS A 11 12.71 -2.20 -3.73
C LYS A 11 11.61 -1.80 -4.72
N PRO A 12 11.47 -0.49 -5.04
CA PRO A 12 10.41 0.00 -5.93
C PRO A 12 10.50 -0.47 -7.40
N GLN A 13 11.36 -1.43 -7.72
CA GLN A 13 11.67 -1.84 -9.09
C GLN A 13 11.44 -3.33 -9.37
N LEU A 14 10.70 -4.09 -8.55
CA LEU A 14 10.41 -5.51 -8.85
C LEU A 14 9.66 -5.67 -10.20
N ILE A 15 8.65 -4.84 -10.45
CA ILE A 15 7.89 -4.87 -11.71
C ILE A 15 8.80 -4.59 -12.91
N ILE A 16 9.75 -3.66 -12.77
CA ILE A 16 10.72 -3.32 -13.82
C ILE A 16 11.75 -4.44 -14.00
N GLN A 17 12.33 -4.92 -12.89
CA GLN A 17 13.35 -5.96 -12.85
C GLN A 17 12.89 -7.25 -13.52
N TYR A 18 11.65 -7.68 -13.22
CA TYR A 18 11.07 -8.89 -13.78
C TYR A 18 10.26 -8.65 -15.05
N LYS A 19 10.32 -7.44 -15.63
CA LYS A 19 9.63 -7.05 -16.86
C LYS A 19 8.12 -7.35 -16.85
N LEU A 20 7.48 -7.17 -15.69
CA LEU A 20 6.06 -7.49 -15.46
C LEU A 20 5.11 -6.37 -15.93
N GLY A 21 5.59 -5.39 -16.70
CA GLY A 21 4.79 -4.26 -17.18
C GLY A 21 3.58 -4.67 -18.02
N GLY A 22 3.75 -5.67 -18.91
CA GLY A 22 2.64 -6.20 -19.71
C GLY A 22 1.57 -6.88 -18.85
N LEU A 23 1.98 -7.68 -17.87
CA LEU A 23 1.07 -8.32 -16.92
C LEU A 23 0.32 -7.28 -16.08
N LEU A 24 1.05 -6.28 -15.57
CA LEU A 24 0.48 -5.15 -14.81
C LEU A 24 -0.58 -4.41 -15.63
N SER A 25 -0.32 -4.18 -16.92
CA SER A 25 -1.24 -3.43 -17.78
C SER A 25 -2.47 -4.25 -18.17
N ILE A 26 -2.27 -5.49 -18.63
CA ILE A 26 -3.33 -6.33 -19.21
C ILE A 26 -4.26 -6.89 -18.13
N LYS A 27 -3.70 -7.46 -17.05
CA LYS A 27 -4.49 -8.14 -16.00
C LYS A 27 -4.92 -7.20 -14.89
N TYR A 28 -4.05 -6.25 -14.52
CA TYR A 28 -4.23 -5.44 -13.30
C TYR A 28 -4.51 -3.97 -13.58
N HIS A 29 -4.85 -3.61 -14.83
CA HIS A 29 -5.27 -2.26 -15.22
C HIS A 29 -4.32 -1.14 -14.76
N ASN A 30 -3.01 -1.39 -14.83
CA ASN A 30 -1.98 -0.47 -14.37
C ASN A 30 -2.05 -0.13 -12.87
N SER A 31 -2.61 -1.02 -12.03
CA SER A 31 -2.63 -0.88 -10.57
C SER A 31 -1.62 -1.82 -9.90
N PRO A 32 -0.45 -1.30 -9.46
CA PRO A 32 0.52 -2.08 -8.70
C PRO A 32 -0.05 -2.63 -7.38
N TYR A 33 -0.99 -1.90 -6.77
CA TYR A 33 -1.65 -2.35 -5.54
C TYR A 33 -2.47 -3.62 -5.79
N VAL A 34 -3.32 -3.63 -6.83
CA VAL A 34 -4.16 -4.81 -7.15
C VAL A 34 -3.28 -6.02 -7.45
N MET A 35 -2.20 -5.83 -8.21
CA MET A 35 -1.24 -6.90 -8.50
C MET A 35 -0.62 -7.50 -7.23
N ILE A 36 -0.22 -6.67 -6.26
CA ILE A 36 0.36 -7.16 -5.00
C ILE A 36 -0.70 -7.79 -4.11
N ASN A 37 -1.91 -7.23 -4.02
CA ASN A 37 -3.00 -7.77 -3.20
C ASN A 37 -3.54 -9.11 -3.71
N ASP A 38 -3.40 -9.40 -5.02
CA ASP A 38 -3.70 -10.71 -5.62
C ASP A 38 -2.76 -11.82 -5.10
N VAL A 39 -1.49 -11.48 -4.81
CA VAL A 39 -0.47 -12.43 -4.32
C VAL A 39 -0.38 -12.44 -2.80
N TYR A 40 -0.57 -11.28 -2.18
CA TYR A 40 -0.43 -11.03 -0.74
C TYR A 40 -1.69 -10.34 -0.21
N SER A 41 -2.79 -11.09 -0.14
CA SER A 41 -4.09 -10.55 0.25
C SER A 41 -4.07 -9.92 1.64
N ASN A 42 -4.60 -8.70 1.75
CA ASN A 42 -4.77 -7.93 3.00
C ASN A 42 -3.47 -7.71 3.80
N CYS A 43 -2.31 -7.91 3.19
CA CYS A 43 -1.01 -7.68 3.82
C CYS A 43 -0.62 -6.19 3.81
N PHE A 44 -1.14 -5.44 2.84
CA PHE A 44 -0.85 -4.03 2.66
C PHE A 44 -2.14 -3.26 2.45
N LYS A 45 -2.18 -2.03 2.94
CA LYS A 45 -3.21 -1.06 2.65
C LYS A 45 -2.83 -0.27 1.42
N GLU A 46 -3.82 0.05 0.59
CA GLU A 46 -3.59 0.76 -0.67
C GLU A 46 -2.94 2.15 -0.46
N TRP A 47 -3.27 2.83 0.64
CA TRP A 47 -2.65 4.11 1.01
C TRP A 47 -1.17 4.02 1.41
N GLU A 48 -0.65 2.83 1.70
CA GLU A 48 0.77 2.63 2.02
C GLU A 48 1.67 2.66 0.77
N PHE A 49 1.09 2.53 -0.43
CA PHE A 49 1.82 2.63 -1.69
C PHE A 49 2.23 4.09 -1.94
N LYS A 50 3.24 4.37 -2.78
CA LYS A 50 3.64 5.76 -3.10
C LYS A 50 2.81 6.37 -4.23
N MET A 51 2.44 5.56 -5.23
CA MET A 51 1.66 5.99 -6.38
C MET A 51 0.18 5.68 -6.14
N LYS A 52 -0.70 6.68 -6.25
CA LYS A 52 -2.15 6.49 -6.17
C LYS A 52 -2.82 7.00 -7.44
N PRO A 53 -3.98 6.45 -7.80
CA PRO A 53 -4.82 7.03 -8.84
C PRO A 53 -5.17 8.50 -8.59
N ARG A 54 -5.55 9.20 -9.66
CA ARG A 54 -6.11 10.55 -9.54
C ARG A 54 -7.41 10.49 -8.73
N ASN A 55 -7.64 11.47 -7.86
CA ASN A 55 -8.82 11.56 -6.98
C ASN A 55 -8.97 10.37 -6.00
N TYR A 56 -7.88 9.66 -5.71
CA TYR A 56 -7.89 8.56 -4.74
C TYR A 56 -8.30 9.04 -3.34
N TRP A 57 -7.75 10.16 -2.89
CA TRP A 57 -8.00 10.70 -1.55
C TRP A 57 -9.37 11.35 -1.44
N THR A 58 -10.22 10.77 -0.59
CA THR A 58 -11.47 11.38 -0.12
C THR A 58 -11.31 11.80 1.34
N ARG A 59 -12.15 12.75 1.79
CA ARG A 59 -12.15 13.17 3.20
C ARG A 59 -12.41 12.01 4.15
N ALA A 60 -13.36 11.12 3.81
CA ALA A 60 -13.68 9.95 4.61
C ALA A 60 -12.47 9.01 4.75
N MET A 61 -11.80 8.71 3.65
CA MET A 61 -10.62 7.85 3.67
C MET A 61 -9.45 8.50 4.43
N ALA A 62 -9.26 9.82 4.30
CA ALA A 62 -8.24 10.53 5.08
C ALA A 62 -8.47 10.41 6.60
N LEU A 63 -9.74 10.47 7.04
CA LEU A 63 -10.10 10.28 8.45
C LEU A 63 -9.84 8.83 8.91
N GLU A 64 -10.16 7.84 8.09
CA GLU A 64 -9.86 6.43 8.40
C GLU A 64 -8.36 6.16 8.50
N VAL A 65 -7.57 6.70 7.56
CA VAL A 65 -6.11 6.58 7.58
C VAL A 65 -5.53 7.27 8.80
N LEU A 66 -6.03 8.44 9.18
CA LEU A 66 -5.60 9.15 10.38
C LEU A 66 -5.90 8.33 11.64
N LYS A 67 -7.13 7.84 11.78
CA LYS A 67 -7.53 6.99 12.90
C LYS A 67 -6.63 5.76 13.01
N TRP A 68 -6.43 5.05 11.89
CA TRP A 68 -5.53 3.91 11.83
C TRP A 68 -4.09 4.27 12.23
N ALA A 69 -3.58 5.42 11.78
CA ALA A 69 -2.23 5.85 12.12
C ALA A 69 -2.07 6.06 13.63
N ILE A 70 -3.05 6.69 14.27
CA ILE A 70 -3.05 6.92 15.73
C ILE A 70 -3.13 5.60 16.49
N GLU A 71 -4.12 4.76 16.16
CA GLU A 71 -4.46 3.56 16.95
C GLU A 71 -3.51 2.38 16.72
N GLU A 72 -3.11 2.14 15.48
CA GLU A 72 -2.41 0.91 15.10
C GLU A 72 -0.93 1.15 14.81
N LYS A 73 -0.63 2.25 14.13
CA LYS A 73 0.75 2.54 13.69
C LYS A 73 1.57 3.14 14.83
N GLU A 74 1.08 4.23 15.40
CA GLU A 74 1.74 4.94 16.52
C GLU A 74 1.29 4.38 17.87
N LYS A 75 0.12 3.73 17.94
CA LYS A 75 -0.47 3.15 19.16
C LYS A 75 -0.55 4.16 20.30
N LEU A 76 -0.92 5.39 19.96
CA LEU A 76 -1.00 6.50 20.91
C LEU A 76 -2.07 6.21 21.94
N THR A 77 -1.74 6.47 23.21
CA THR A 77 -2.69 6.35 24.31
C THR A 77 -3.14 7.74 24.76
N ASN A 78 -4.31 7.85 25.39
CA ASN A 78 -4.87 9.14 25.84
C ASN A 78 -3.99 9.87 26.87
N GLU A 79 -2.92 9.26 27.37
CA GLU A 79 -2.00 9.82 28.35
C GLU A 79 -0.89 10.70 27.73
N GLU A 80 -0.80 10.75 26.40
CA GLU A 80 0.26 11.46 25.66
C GLU A 80 -0.18 12.82 25.09
N PHE A 81 -1.39 13.28 25.43
CA PHE A 81 -1.96 14.60 25.10
C PHE A 81 -2.10 15.49 26.33
#